data_AF-A0A935UKU6-F1
#
_entry.id   AF-A0A935UKU6-F1
#
_cell.length_a   1.000
_cell.length_b   1.000
_cell.length_c   1.000
_cell.angle_alpha   90.00
_cell.angle_beta   90.00
_cell.angle_gamma   90.00
#
_symmetry.space_group_name_H-M   'P 1'
#
loop_
_entity.id
_entity.type
_entity.pdbx_description
1 polymer ?
#
loop_
_entity_poly.entity_id
_entity_poly.type
_entity_poly.pdbx_seq_one_letter_code
_entity_poly.pdbx_strand_id
1 'polypeptide(L)'
;MYINIYRRGHGDAGLEMFGTFYNMEIPMGKTSTFYSFGGYNHKFSDAYAFTRNWSARPDRFPTDAFGDLIVVPSIMRESNDGETWYSPHIQTKIEDYSVTGGFKGTCKSNWNWDFSNTAGKK
;
A
#
# COMPACT_ATOMS: atom_id res chain seq x y z
N MET A 1 14.92 -25.54 22.28
CA MET A 1 13.47 -25.24 22.18
C MET A 1 13.05 -25.19 20.70
N TYR A 2 12.43 -26.25 20.18
CA TYR A 2 12.06 -26.38 18.76
C TYR A 2 11.32 -25.14 18.23
N ILE A 3 11.86 -24.49 17.19
CA ILE A 3 11.24 -23.30 16.59
C ILE A 3 9.93 -23.70 15.92
N ASN A 4 8.82 -23.12 16.37
CA ASN A 4 7.53 -23.31 15.71
C ASN A 4 7.47 -22.47 14.42
N ILE A 5 7.73 -23.11 13.28
CA ILE A 5 7.70 -22.49 11.94
C ILE A 5 6.32 -21.98 11.54
N TYR A 6 5.26 -22.52 12.14
CA TYR A 6 3.89 -22.19 11.77
C TYR A 6 3.34 -21.02 12.57
N ARG A 7 3.86 -20.68 13.76
CA ARG A 7 3.26 -19.68 14.68
C ARG A 7 4.18 -18.54 15.14
N ARG A 8 4.94 -17.92 14.23
CA ARG A 8 5.79 -16.75 14.55
C ARG A 8 5.29 -15.40 14.04
N GLY A 9 4.61 -15.37 12.89
CA GLY A 9 3.92 -14.19 12.37
C GLY A 9 2.46 -14.53 12.11
N HIS A 10 1.64 -14.56 13.17
CA HIS A 10 0.18 -14.62 13.05
C HIS A 10 -0.39 -13.28 13.44
N GLY A 11 -1.19 -12.71 12.55
CA GLY A 11 -1.85 -11.43 12.72
C GLY A 11 -2.29 -10.88 11.37
N ASP A 12 -3.21 -9.92 11.38
CA ASP A 12 -3.52 -9.15 10.19
C ASP A 12 -2.29 -8.37 9.73
N ALA A 13 -2.20 -8.16 8.41
CA ALA A 13 -1.19 -7.29 7.83
C ALA A 13 -1.24 -5.92 8.52
N GLY A 14 -0.07 -5.37 8.86
CA GLY A 14 0.01 -3.97 9.26
C GLY A 14 -0.49 -3.12 8.10
N LEU A 15 -1.35 -2.15 8.37
CA LEU A 15 -1.83 -1.18 7.39
C LEU A 15 -1.59 0.22 7.94
N GLU A 16 -0.76 0.98 7.25
CA GLU A 16 -0.61 2.40 7.45
C GLU A 16 -1.28 3.11 6.28
N MET A 17 -2.29 3.94 6.58
CA MET A 17 -3.01 4.66 5.55
C MET A 17 -3.17 6.13 5.91
N PHE A 18 -3.03 6.97 4.89
CA PHE A 18 -3.26 8.39 4.96
C PHE A 18 -4.08 8.81 3.75
N GLY A 19 -5.13 9.59 3.97
CA GLY A 19 -6.00 10.08 2.91
C GLY A 19 -6.35 11.53 3.15
N THR A 20 -6.25 12.35 2.11
CA THR A 20 -6.69 13.74 2.12
C THR A 20 -7.70 13.98 1.04
N PHE A 21 -8.70 14.79 1.37
CA PHE A 21 -9.75 15.17 0.44
C PHE A 21 -10.00 16.66 0.58
N TYR A 22 -10.35 17.27 -0.54
CA TYR A 22 -10.87 18.63 -0.56
C TYR A 22 -12.14 18.67 -1.40
N ASN A 23 -12.99 19.62 -1.05
CA ASN A 23 -14.20 19.94 -1.78
C ASN A 23 -14.34 21.46 -1.79
N MET A 24 -14.48 22.04 -2.97
CA MET A 24 -14.46 23.46 -3.20
C MET A 24 -15.58 23.84 -4.17
N GLU A 25 -16.26 24.94 -3.84
CA GLU A 25 -17.21 25.60 -4.72
C GLU A 25 -16.98 27.11 -4.68
N ILE A 26 -16.87 27.74 -5.86
CA ILE A 26 -16.63 29.18 -6.01
C ILE A 26 -17.73 29.77 -6.90
N PRO A 27 -18.61 30.62 -6.36
CA PRO A 27 -19.56 31.38 -7.17
C PRO A 27 -18.81 32.34 -8.11
N MET A 28 -19.02 32.21 -9.42
CA MET A 28 -18.40 33.10 -10.42
C MET A 28 -19.34 34.22 -10.86
N GLY A 29 -20.62 34.10 -10.53
CA GLY A 29 -21.64 35.10 -10.79
C GLY A 29 -22.99 34.68 -10.21
N LYS A 30 -24.06 35.32 -10.67
CA LYS A 30 -25.42 35.03 -10.18
C LYS A 30 -25.97 33.68 -10.63
N THR A 31 -25.42 33.12 -11.70
CA THR A 31 -25.95 31.92 -12.38
C THR A 31 -24.88 30.88 -12.70
N SER A 32 -23.61 31.11 -12.35
CA SER A 32 -22.51 30.19 -12.66
C SER A 32 -21.61 29.98 -11.46
N THR A 33 -21.12 28.76 -11.36
CA THR A 33 -20.33 28.27 -10.24
C THR A 33 -19.25 27.35 -10.76
N PHE A 34 -18.01 27.61 -10.35
CA PHE A 34 -16.92 26.65 -10.50
C PHE A 34 -16.91 25.73 -9.30
N TYR A 35 -16.71 24.43 -9.53
CA TYR A 35 -16.54 23.45 -8.46
C TYR A 35 -15.32 22.58 -8.75
N SER A 36 -14.65 22.16 -7.68
CA SER A 36 -13.55 21.22 -7.75
C SER A 36 -13.52 20.36 -6.51
N PHE A 37 -13.36 19.06 -6.69
CA PHE A 37 -13.21 18.12 -5.58
C PHE A 37 -12.23 17.03 -5.97
N GLY A 38 -11.55 16.50 -4.98
CA GLY A 38 -10.56 15.47 -5.22
C GLY A 38 -9.89 15.03 -3.95
N GLY A 39 -9.05 14.02 -4.10
CA GLY A 39 -8.30 13.49 -2.99
C GLY A 39 -7.08 12.70 -3.41
N TYR A 40 -6.29 12.38 -2.42
CA TYR A 40 -5.11 11.56 -2.50
C TYR A 40 -5.16 10.52 -1.39
N ASN A 41 -4.89 9.26 -1.72
CA ASN A 41 -4.72 8.20 -0.75
C ASN A 41 -3.34 7.57 -0.88
N HIS A 42 -2.73 7.36 0.27
CA HIS A 42 -1.53 6.55 0.44
C HIS A 42 -1.87 5.37 1.34
N LYS A 43 -1.55 4.15 0.89
CA LYS A 43 -1.70 2.94 1.69
C LYS A 43 -0.43 2.13 1.59
N PHE A 44 0.16 1.84 2.75
CA PHE A 44 1.26 0.92 2.89
C PHE A 44 0.82 -0.25 3.75
N SER A 45 1.06 -1.46 3.27
CA SER A 45 0.80 -2.67 4.04
C SER A 45 2.04 -3.54 4.10
N ASP A 46 2.32 -4.08 5.28
CA ASP A 46 3.39 -5.05 5.51
C ASP A 46 2.83 -6.27 6.24
N ALA A 47 3.04 -7.44 5.65
CA ALA A 47 2.58 -8.72 6.16
C ALA A 47 3.72 -9.74 6.20
N TYR A 48 3.71 -10.61 7.21
CA TYR A 48 4.67 -11.71 7.26
C TYR A 48 4.14 -12.94 6.53
N ALA A 49 4.97 -13.55 5.69
CA ALA A 49 4.75 -14.90 5.19
C ALA A 49 5.24 -15.95 6.20
N PHE A 50 4.97 -17.23 5.93
CA PHE A 50 5.49 -18.33 6.75
C PHE A 50 7.02 -18.26 6.88
N THR A 51 7.49 -18.36 8.13
CA THR A 51 8.91 -18.41 8.48
C THR A 51 9.57 -19.61 7.83
N ARG A 52 10.80 -19.43 7.34
CA ARG A 52 11.62 -20.48 6.74
C ARG A 52 12.80 -20.79 7.64
N ASN A 53 13.10 -22.08 7.74
CA ASN A 53 14.22 -22.64 8.50
C ASN A 53 15.20 -23.28 7.53
N TRP A 54 16.49 -23.05 7.75
CA TRP A 54 17.57 -23.60 6.93
C TRP A 54 17.57 -25.13 6.99
N SER A 55 17.40 -25.71 8.18
CA SER A 55 17.42 -27.18 8.36
C SER A 55 16.29 -27.91 7.60
N ALA A 56 15.15 -27.25 7.41
CA ALA A 56 13.99 -27.86 6.77
C ALA A 56 13.96 -27.64 5.25
N ARG A 57 14.45 -26.49 4.77
CA ARG A 57 14.40 -26.05 3.36
C ARG A 57 15.65 -25.26 2.98
N PRO A 58 16.82 -25.91 2.88
CA PRO A 58 18.06 -25.23 2.52
C PRO A 58 18.01 -24.62 1.11
N ASP A 59 17.18 -25.19 0.22
CA ASP A 59 16.89 -24.68 -1.12
C ASP A 59 16.30 -23.25 -1.16
N ARG A 60 15.79 -22.75 -0.02
CA ARG A 60 15.16 -21.42 0.10
C ARG A 60 16.10 -20.35 0.65
N PHE A 61 17.39 -20.64 0.74
CA PHE A 61 18.42 -19.75 1.25
C PHE A 61 19.55 -19.62 0.22
N PRO A 62 20.28 -18.50 0.21
CA PRO A 62 21.49 -18.35 -0.59
C PRO A 62 22.59 -19.31 -0.10
N THR A 63 23.11 -20.11 -1.02
CA THR A 63 24.24 -21.01 -0.77
C THR A 63 25.38 -20.69 -1.71
N ASP A 64 26.61 -21.03 -1.31
CA ASP A 64 27.74 -20.97 -2.21
C ASP A 64 27.78 -22.16 -3.18
N ALA A 65 28.86 -22.27 -3.97
CA ALA A 65 29.05 -23.36 -4.92
C ALA A 65 29.26 -24.74 -4.26
N PHE A 66 29.58 -24.77 -2.97
CA PHE A 66 29.79 -25.99 -2.17
C PHE A 66 28.54 -26.38 -1.37
N GLY A 67 27.50 -25.54 -1.38
CA GLY A 67 26.25 -25.77 -0.66
C GLY A 67 26.23 -25.19 0.75
N ASP A 68 27.27 -24.45 1.14
CA ASP A 68 27.35 -23.81 2.45
C ASP A 68 26.48 -22.55 2.48
N LEU A 69 25.86 -22.30 3.63
CA LEU A 69 24.94 -21.18 3.83
C LEU A 69 25.69 -19.85 3.76
N ILE A 70 25.27 -18.97 2.85
CA ILE A 70 25.70 -17.57 2.84
C ILE A 70 24.80 -16.79 3.80
N VAL A 71 25.35 -16.43 4.96
CA VAL A 71 24.61 -15.67 5.97
C VAL A 71 24.36 -14.24 5.48
N VAL A 72 23.09 -13.83 5.48
CA VAL A 72 22.66 -12.45 5.17
C VAL A 72 22.11 -11.81 6.45
N PRO A 73 22.93 -11.08 7.25
CA PRO A 73 22.56 -10.60 8.58
C PRO A 73 21.36 -9.65 8.61
N SER A 74 21.03 -9.00 7.48
CA SER A 74 19.90 -8.08 7.38
C SER A 74 18.53 -8.76 7.39
N ILE A 75 18.47 -10.05 7.06
CA ILE A 75 17.20 -10.80 6.94
C ILE A 75 17.21 -12.12 7.73
N MET A 76 18.38 -12.73 7.92
CA MET A 76 18.53 -14.00 8.62
C MET A 76 18.76 -13.77 10.10
N ARG A 77 18.18 -14.64 10.92
CA ARG A 77 18.39 -14.67 12.37
C ARG A 77 18.74 -16.08 12.81
N GLU A 78 19.58 -16.17 13.83
CA GLU A 78 19.92 -17.41 14.48
C GLU A 78 19.09 -17.55 15.76
N SER A 79 18.61 -18.76 16.04
CA SER A 79 17.95 -19.10 17.30
C SER A 79 18.96 -19.57 18.33
N ASN A 80 18.57 -19.59 19.61
CA ASN A 80 19.41 -20.10 20.71
C ASN A 80 19.82 -21.58 20.54
N ASP A 81 19.15 -22.32 19.64
CA ASP A 81 19.46 -23.72 19.32
C ASP A 81 20.38 -23.87 18.08
N GLY A 82 20.90 -22.78 17.52
CA GLY A 82 21.77 -22.78 16.32
C GLY A 82 21.04 -22.86 14.98
N GLU A 83 19.71 -22.80 14.97
CA GLU A 83 18.90 -22.81 13.73
C GLU A 83 18.87 -21.42 13.08
N THR A 84 19.22 -21.35 11.79
CA THR A 84 19.10 -20.13 11.00
C THR A 84 17.74 -20.05 10.31
N TRP A 85 17.05 -18.92 10.47
CA TRP A 85 15.72 -18.71 9.93
C TRP A 85 15.52 -17.28 9.41
N TYR A 86 14.53 -17.08 8.55
CA TYR A 86 14.04 -15.74 8.18
C TYR A 86 12.53 -15.77 7.94
N SER A 87 11.86 -14.65 8.17
CA SER A 87 10.45 -14.46 7.84
C SER A 87 10.33 -13.51 6.65
N PRO A 88 9.83 -13.94 5.49
CA PRO A 88 9.63 -13.05 4.36
C PRO A 88 8.56 -12.00 4.66
N HIS A 89 8.76 -10.78 4.17
CA HIS A 89 7.76 -9.71 4.21
C HIS A 89 7.08 -9.59 2.85
N ILE A 90 5.76 -9.42 2.85
CA ILE A 90 4.93 -9.12 1.69
C ILE A 90 4.45 -7.69 1.87
N GLN A 91 5.01 -6.78 1.08
CA GLN A 91 4.73 -5.36 1.16
C GLN A 91 3.92 -4.89 -0.04
N THR A 92 2.90 -4.08 0.22
CA THR A 92 2.08 -3.44 -0.81
C THR A 92 2.06 -1.94 -0.59
N LYS A 93 2.35 -1.18 -1.65
CA LYS A 93 2.29 0.28 -1.64
C LYS A 93 1.30 0.75 -2.71
N ILE A 94 0.32 1.54 -2.31
CA ILE A 94 -0.69 2.12 -3.19
C ILE A 94 -0.69 3.63 -2.99
N GLU A 95 -0.57 4.37 -4.09
CA GLU A 95 -0.69 5.82 -4.14
C GLU A 95 -1.70 6.16 -5.22
N ASP A 96 -2.87 6.66 -4.84
CA ASP A 96 -3.89 7.08 -5.79
C ASP A 96 -4.25 8.55 -5.60
N TYR A 97 -4.43 9.26 -6.70
CA TYR A 97 -4.97 10.61 -6.70
C TYR A 97 -6.06 10.74 -7.76
N SER A 98 -7.11 11.48 -7.44
CA SER A 98 -8.18 11.81 -8.38
C SER A 98 -8.68 13.21 -8.10
N VAL A 99 -8.85 13.99 -9.16
CA VAL A 99 -9.39 15.35 -9.09
C VAL A 99 -10.42 15.55 -10.20
N THR A 100 -11.52 16.19 -9.84
CA THR A 100 -12.59 16.59 -10.73
C THR A 100 -12.77 18.08 -10.64
N GLY A 101 -12.79 18.76 -11.79
CA GLY A 101 -13.12 20.18 -11.90
C GLY A 101 -14.24 20.38 -12.89
N GLY A 102 -15.13 21.33 -12.62
CA GLY A 102 -16.26 21.61 -13.49
C GLY A 102 -16.91 22.96 -13.27
N PHE A 103 -17.77 23.32 -14.22
CA PHE A 103 -18.61 24.51 -14.15
C PHE A 103 -20.06 24.08 -14.26
N LYS A 104 -20.89 24.63 -13.38
CA LYS A 104 -22.35 24.47 -13.42
C LYS A 104 -23.03 25.82 -13.47
N GLY A 105 -24.22 25.87 -14.04
CA GLY A 105 -24.99 27.10 -14.06
C GLY A 105 -26.41 27.00 -14.60
N THR A 106 -27.07 28.14 -14.66
CA THR A 106 -28.46 28.27 -15.13
C THR A 106 -28.58 29.28 -16.28
N CYS A 107 -29.40 28.94 -17.27
CA CYS A 107 -29.72 29.77 -18.43
C CYS A 107 -31.09 30.46 -18.27
N LYS A 108 -31.33 31.53 -19.05
CA LYS A 108 -32.66 32.14 -19.18
C LYS A 108 -33.60 31.07 -19.75
N SER A 109 -34.72 30.78 -19.06
CA SER A 109 -35.61 29.62 -19.23
C SER A 109 -35.37 28.41 -18.29
N ASN A 110 -34.72 28.62 -17.13
CA ASN A 110 -34.54 27.60 -16.07
C ASN A 110 -33.81 26.33 -16.53
N TRP A 111 -32.99 26.44 -17.58
CA TRP A 111 -32.20 25.31 -18.06
C TRP A 111 -30.89 25.23 -17.30
N ASN A 112 -30.62 24.09 -16.68
CA ASN A 112 -29.38 23.85 -15.93
C ASN A 112 -28.36 23.16 -16.84
N TRP A 113 -27.11 23.58 -16.73
CA TRP A 113 -25.99 22.97 -17.44
C TRP A 113 -24.86 22.66 -16.47
N ASP A 114 -24.09 21.63 -16.80
CA ASP A 114 -22.89 21.21 -16.05
C ASP A 114 -21.89 20.61 -17.03
N PHE A 115 -20.64 21.08 -16.97
CA PHE A 115 -19.51 20.51 -17.69
C PHE A 115 -18.38 20.23 -16.70
N SER A 116 -17.90 18.99 -16.66
CA SER A 116 -16.78 18.60 -15.81
C SER A 116 -15.83 17.63 -16.49
N ASN A 117 -14.63 17.57 -15.94
CA ASN A 117 -13.61 16.60 -16.30
C ASN A 117 -12.94 16.06 -15.04
N THR A 118 -12.59 14.77 -15.10
CA THR A 118 -11.89 14.07 -14.03
C THR A 118 -10.56 13.55 -14.57
N ALA A 119 -9.49 13.79 -13.81
CA ALA A 119 -8.17 13.24 -14.04
C ALA A 119 -7.67 12.54 -12.77
N GLY A 120 -7.01 11.40 -12.93
CA GLY A 120 -6.47 10.65 -11.80
C GLY A 120 -5.43 9.63 -12.21
N LYS A 121 -4.71 9.10 -11.23
CA LYS A 121 -3.68 8.08 -11.39
C LYS A 121 -3.62 7.19 -10.15
N LYS A 122 -3.14 5.96 -10.35
CA LYS A 122 -2.83 4.95 -9.34
C LYS A 122 -1.38 4.47 -9.51
#